data_AF-A0A1Y1LN52-F1
#
_entry.id   AF-A0A1Y1LN52-F1
#
_cell.length_a   1.000
_cell.length_b   1.000
_cell.length_c   1.000
_cell.angle_alpha   90.00
_cell.angle_beta   90.00
_cell.angle_gamma   90.00
#
_symmetry.space_group_name_H-M   'P 1'
#
loop_
_entity.id
_entity.type
_entity.pdbx_description
1 polymer ?
#
loop_
_entity_poly.entity_id
_entity_poly.type
_entity_poly.pdbx_seq_one_letter_code
_entity_poly.pdbx_strand_id
1 'polypeptide(L)'
;MDDYLTDEDATSGSEYFPDGESSDDSDNEVLTNIREKLLSQRNNDPMRYSKTPEDAALIDHVTADSEMGNTEVAEDRVFEVKRQTVKKKLFELKEKTSRRRLRNPDQWKRRKAAMAGAKGEEYLSQTGKVVPQKEINSGLLCKEKCRLKCTEKFNLDDRKIILKKYYGLDV
;
A
#
# COMPACT_ATOMS: atom_id res chain seq x y z
N MET A 1 -59.09 41.81 -13.41
CA MET A 1 -59.61 41.33 -12.11
C MET A 1 -58.72 40.18 -11.69
N ASP A 2 -57.41 40.44 -11.58
CA ASP A 2 -56.74 41.21 -10.50
C ASP A 2 -56.81 40.34 -9.23
N ASP A 3 -55.73 39.90 -8.59
CA ASP A 3 -54.51 40.64 -8.27
C ASP A 3 -53.25 39.75 -8.18
N TYR A 4 -52.15 40.44 -8.44
CA TYR A 4 -50.74 40.05 -8.34
C TYR A 4 -50.26 40.29 -6.91
N LEU A 5 -49.61 39.31 -6.26
CA LEU A 5 -48.77 39.57 -5.09
C LEU A 5 -47.42 38.87 -5.28
N THR A 6 -46.44 39.65 -5.70
CA THR A 6 -45.01 39.43 -5.53
C THR A 6 -44.61 39.85 -4.12
N ASP A 7 -43.95 38.97 -3.38
CA ASP A 7 -43.11 39.38 -2.26
C ASP A 7 -41.66 39.02 -2.58
N GLU A 8 -40.86 40.09 -2.56
CA GLU A 8 -39.43 40.17 -2.81
C GLU A 8 -38.61 39.68 -1.61
N ASP A 9 -37.44 39.11 -1.93
CA ASP A 9 -36.16 39.25 -1.25
C ASP A 9 -36.07 39.15 0.29
N ALA A 10 -35.56 38.00 0.75
CA ALA A 10 -34.85 37.88 2.02
C ALA A 10 -33.46 37.26 1.80
N THR A 11 -32.59 37.98 1.09
CA THR A 11 -31.12 37.77 1.13
C THR A 11 -30.56 38.39 2.41
N SER A 12 -30.49 37.61 3.49
CA SER A 12 -29.72 37.98 4.67
C SER A 12 -29.20 36.73 5.40
N GLY A 13 -28.33 35.98 4.72
CA GLY A 13 -27.43 35.03 5.38
C GLY A 13 -26.05 35.66 5.42
N SER A 14 -25.64 36.20 6.58
CA SER A 14 -24.33 36.81 6.75
C SER A 14 -23.23 35.78 6.49
N GLU A 15 -22.43 36.01 5.45
CA GLU A 15 -21.20 35.26 5.19
C GLU A 15 -20.25 35.41 6.38
N TYR A 16 -19.94 34.28 7.02
CA TYR A 16 -18.91 34.19 8.03
C TYR A 16 -17.54 34.28 7.34
N PHE A 17 -16.84 35.39 7.52
CA PHE A 17 -15.44 35.55 7.17
C PHE A 17 -14.59 35.19 8.40
N PRO A 18 -13.81 34.10 8.40
CA PRO A 18 -12.88 33.82 9.47
C PRO A 18 -11.75 34.86 9.44
N ASP A 19 -11.64 35.63 10.52
CA ASP A 19 -10.55 36.57 10.74
C ASP A 19 -9.19 35.86 10.77
N GLY A 20 -8.18 36.58 10.25
CA GLY A 20 -6.87 36.07 9.90
C GLY A 20 -6.16 35.26 10.99
N GLU A 21 -5.55 34.17 10.55
CA GLU A 21 -4.74 33.28 11.37
C GLU A 21 -3.50 34.03 11.87
N SER A 22 -3.45 34.24 13.19
CA SER A 22 -2.27 34.68 13.93
C SER A 22 -1.14 33.68 13.75
N SER A 23 -0.05 34.11 13.11
CA SER A 23 1.17 33.32 12.95
C SER A 23 1.94 33.29 14.27
N ASP A 24 1.56 32.41 15.19
CA ASP A 24 2.35 32.08 16.37
C ASP A 24 3.47 31.09 15.97
N ASP A 25 4.67 31.60 15.74
CA ASP A 25 5.91 30.85 15.42
C ASP A 25 6.44 29.96 16.57
N SER A 26 5.63 29.71 17.62
CA SER A 26 6.08 29.00 18.84
C SER A 26 6.09 27.48 18.72
N ASP A 27 5.39 26.89 17.74
CA ASP A 27 5.21 25.42 17.65
C ASP A 27 6.37 24.71 16.91
N ASN A 28 7.20 25.45 16.17
CA ASN A 28 8.29 24.86 15.39
C ASN A 28 9.46 24.40 16.28
N GLU A 29 9.74 25.14 17.36
CA GLU A 29 10.82 24.84 18.29
C GLU A 29 10.53 23.59 19.16
N VAL A 30 9.25 23.32 19.46
CA VAL A 30 8.86 22.13 20.22
C VAL A 30 9.07 20.85 19.39
N LEU A 31 8.77 20.91 18.08
CA LEU A 31 8.92 19.77 17.18
C LEU A 31 10.39 19.43 16.87
N THR A 32 11.26 20.44 16.76
CA THR A 32 12.71 20.22 16.60
C THR A 32 13.31 19.58 17.85
N ASN A 33 12.92 20.05 19.03
CA ASN A 33 13.37 19.50 20.31
C ASN A 33 12.93 18.03 20.52
N ILE A 34 11.72 17.66 20.12
CA ILE A 34 11.26 16.26 20.16
C ILE A 34 12.07 15.39 19.19
N ARG A 35 12.37 15.91 17.99
CA ARG A 35 13.15 15.20 16.98
C ARG A 35 14.59 14.93 17.46
N GLU A 36 15.25 15.91 18.05
CA GLU A 36 16.60 15.74 18.60
C GLU A 36 16.62 14.75 19.77
N LYS A 37 15.62 14.79 20.65
CA LYS A 37 15.50 13.84 21.77
C LYS A 37 15.35 12.39 21.32
N LEU A 38 14.63 12.13 20.23
CA LEU A 38 14.49 10.78 19.65
C LEU A 38 15.77 10.29 18.95
N LEU A 39 16.55 11.18 18.33
CA LEU A 39 17.84 10.81 17.72
C LEU A 39 18.89 10.47 18.79
N SER A 40 18.89 11.16 19.93
CA SER A 40 19.83 10.90 21.04
C SER A 40 19.54 9.56 21.74
N GLN A 41 18.27 9.15 21.85
CA GLN A 41 17.90 7.83 22.40
C GLN A 41 18.34 6.67 21.52
N ARG A 42 18.33 6.84 20.19
CA ARG A 42 18.68 5.78 19.24
C ARG A 42 20.18 5.39 19.26
N ASN A 43 21.03 6.24 19.79
CA ASN A 43 22.48 6.03 19.81
C ASN A 43 22.99 5.40 21.11
N ASN A 44 22.11 5.05 22.06
CA ASN A 44 22.47 4.55 23.39
C ASN A 44 21.93 3.15 23.71
N ASP A 45 21.50 2.35 22.73
CA ASP A 45 21.17 0.93 22.96
C ASP A 45 22.43 0.05 22.84
N PRO A 46 23.01 -0.47 23.95
CA PRO A 46 23.97 -1.55 23.85
C PRO A 46 23.23 -2.87 23.57
N MET A 47 23.88 -3.75 22.82
CA MET A 47 23.46 -5.15 22.53
C MET A 47 22.39 -5.37 21.46
N ARG A 48 22.82 -5.26 20.20
CA ARG A 48 22.22 -6.01 19.08
C ARG A 48 22.75 -7.45 19.12
N TYR A 49 22.01 -8.36 19.75
CA TYR A 49 22.28 -9.80 19.68
C TYR A 49 22.19 -10.26 18.22
N SER A 50 23.31 -10.67 17.64
CA SER A 50 23.37 -11.33 16.35
C SER A 50 22.78 -12.73 16.48
N LYS A 51 21.58 -12.94 15.93
CA LYS A 51 21.06 -14.30 15.71
C LYS A 51 21.91 -14.98 14.65
N THR A 52 22.76 -15.92 15.05
CA THR A 52 23.32 -16.91 14.13
C THR A 52 22.26 -18.00 13.87
N PRO A 53 22.39 -18.77 12.77
CA PRO A 53 21.36 -19.72 12.34
C PRO A 53 21.23 -20.98 13.21
N GLU A 54 22.14 -21.19 14.17
CA GLU A 54 22.22 -22.44 14.95
C GLU A 54 21.24 -22.53 16.14
N ASP A 55 20.66 -21.42 16.62
CA ASP A 55 19.84 -21.42 17.84
C ASP A 55 18.34 -21.68 17.63
N ALA A 56 17.90 -21.99 16.40
CA ALA A 56 16.49 -22.20 16.07
C ALA A 56 15.98 -23.63 16.28
N ALA A 57 16.81 -24.56 16.76
CA ALA A 57 16.56 -26.00 16.71
C ALA A 57 16.34 -26.68 18.08
N LEU A 58 15.75 -26.00 19.06
CA LEU A 58 15.32 -26.64 20.31
C LEU A 58 13.85 -26.33 20.61
N ILE A 59 12.96 -27.15 20.07
CA ILE A 59 11.61 -27.33 20.61
C ILE A 59 11.47 -28.83 20.91
N ASP A 60 11.63 -29.18 22.18
CA ASP A 60 11.37 -30.52 22.72
C ASP A 60 9.90 -30.89 22.49
N HIS A 61 9.69 -32.03 21.85
CA HIS A 61 8.40 -32.70 21.78
C HIS A 61 8.30 -33.62 22.99
N VAL A 62 7.51 -33.22 23.98
CA VAL A 62 7.15 -34.09 25.10
C VAL A 62 6.14 -35.12 24.58
N THR A 63 6.61 -36.31 24.20
CA THR A 63 5.76 -37.49 24.04
C THR A 63 5.64 -38.17 25.40
N ALA A 64 4.42 -38.16 25.96
CA ALA A 64 4.09 -38.99 27.11
C ALA A 64 3.84 -40.43 26.64
N ASP A 65 4.66 -41.34 27.16
CA ASP A 65 4.57 -42.78 26.97
C ASP A 65 3.28 -43.36 27.58
N SER A 66 2.69 -44.33 26.89
CA SER A 66 1.92 -45.42 27.49
C SER A 66 1.97 -46.63 26.57
N GLU A 67 2.82 -47.58 26.93
CA GLU A 67 2.91 -48.90 26.31
C GLU A 67 1.85 -49.86 26.85
N MET A 68 1.67 -50.92 26.06
CA MET A 68 1.11 -52.25 26.36
C MET A 68 -0.36 -52.51 25.98
N GLY A 69 -0.53 -53.50 25.10
CA GLY A 69 -1.78 -54.25 25.01
C GLY A 69 -2.01 -54.96 23.69
N ASN A 70 -1.24 -56.00 23.40
CA ASN A 70 -1.50 -56.93 22.31
C ASN A 70 -2.86 -57.63 22.53
N THR A 71 -3.82 -57.47 21.63
CA THR A 71 -5.00 -58.35 21.53
C THR A 71 -5.34 -58.58 20.06
N GLU A 72 -5.07 -59.81 19.64
CA GLU A 72 -5.47 -60.39 18.37
C GLU A 72 -6.99 -60.50 18.33
N VAL A 73 -7.69 -59.73 17.48
CA VAL A 73 -9.11 -59.96 17.23
C VAL A 73 -9.49 -59.64 15.78
N ALA A 74 -9.83 -60.72 15.08
CA ALA A 74 -10.85 -60.86 14.05
C ALA A 74 -10.74 -60.06 12.74
N GLU A 75 -10.41 -60.83 11.69
CA GLU A 75 -11.08 -60.89 10.38
C GLU A 75 -11.58 -59.58 9.77
N ASP A 76 -10.93 -59.23 8.65
CA ASP A 76 -11.35 -58.25 7.65
C ASP A 76 -12.85 -58.31 7.35
N ARG A 77 -13.62 -57.45 8.02
CA ARG A 77 -14.89 -56.98 7.46
C ARG A 77 -14.57 -55.80 6.55
N VAL A 78 -14.39 -56.10 5.27
CA VAL A 78 -14.47 -55.11 4.19
C VAL A 78 -15.87 -54.49 4.26
N PHE A 79 -15.98 -53.37 4.97
CA PHE A 79 -17.20 -52.59 4.99
C PHE A 79 -17.25 -51.86 3.65
N GLU A 80 -17.97 -52.42 2.69
CA GLU A 80 -18.21 -51.76 1.41
C GLU A 80 -19.10 -50.54 1.65
N VAL A 81 -18.44 -49.40 1.91
CA VAL A 81 -19.08 -48.10 2.01
C VAL A 81 -19.54 -47.74 0.60
N LYS A 82 -20.78 -48.09 0.28
CA LYS A 82 -21.50 -47.56 -0.88
C LYS A 82 -21.51 -46.03 -0.74
N ARG A 83 -20.54 -45.37 -1.39
CA ARG A 83 -20.48 -43.92 -1.49
C ARG A 83 -21.65 -43.46 -2.34
N GLN A 84 -22.77 -43.18 -1.68
CA GLN A 84 -23.88 -42.48 -2.30
C GLN A 84 -23.34 -41.13 -2.78
N THR A 85 -23.28 -40.94 -4.09
CA THR A 85 -22.89 -39.67 -4.70
C THR A 85 -24.05 -38.70 -4.52
N VAL A 86 -24.14 -38.10 -3.34
CA VAL A 86 -25.07 -37.00 -3.09
C VAL A 86 -24.67 -35.87 -4.02
N LYS A 87 -25.48 -35.62 -5.05
CA LYS A 87 -25.34 -34.47 -5.96
C LYS A 87 -25.42 -33.21 -5.11
N LYS A 88 -24.27 -32.65 -4.74
CA LYS A 88 -24.18 -31.36 -4.05
C LYS A 88 -24.77 -30.31 -4.98
N LYS A 89 -25.87 -29.67 -4.56
CA LYS A 89 -26.41 -28.52 -5.27
C LYS A 89 -25.35 -27.43 -5.23
N LEU A 90 -24.81 -27.08 -6.41
CA LEU A 90 -23.86 -26.00 -6.56
C LEU A 90 -24.66 -24.70 -6.49
N PHE A 91 -24.64 -24.04 -5.33
CA PHE A 91 -25.22 -22.72 -5.19
C PHE A 91 -24.21 -21.69 -5.72
N GLU A 92 -24.70 -20.68 -6.43
CA GLU A 92 -23.89 -19.51 -6.78
C GLU A 92 -23.31 -18.90 -5.50
N LEU A 93 -21.99 -18.66 -5.50
CA LEU A 93 -21.33 -17.95 -4.41
C LEU A 93 -21.86 -16.53 -4.39
N LYS A 94 -22.84 -16.28 -3.53
CA LYS A 94 -23.31 -14.93 -3.25
C LYS A 94 -22.20 -14.17 -2.55
N GLU A 95 -21.87 -12.99 -3.08
CA GLU A 95 -20.84 -12.14 -2.50
C GLU A 95 -21.22 -11.81 -1.05
N LYS A 96 -20.29 -12.04 -0.11
CA LYS A 96 -20.55 -11.86 1.31
C LYS A 96 -20.61 -10.36 1.63
N THR A 97 -21.80 -9.78 1.62
CA THR A 97 -22.02 -8.36 1.94
C THR A 97 -21.98 -8.13 3.46
N SER A 98 -20.80 -8.21 4.06
CA SER A 98 -20.62 -7.80 5.45
C SER A 98 -20.70 -6.28 5.57
N ARG A 99 -21.35 -5.77 6.62
CA ARG A 99 -21.29 -4.34 6.98
C ARG A 99 -19.89 -3.90 7.40
N ARG A 100 -19.00 -4.84 7.76
CA ARG A 100 -17.61 -4.55 8.12
C ARG A 100 -16.79 -4.30 6.87
N ARG A 101 -15.98 -3.24 6.88
CA ARG A 101 -15.05 -2.92 5.80
C ARG A 101 -14.00 -4.03 5.67
N LEU A 102 -13.86 -4.57 4.47
CA LEU A 102 -12.76 -5.47 4.14
C LEU A 102 -11.48 -4.66 3.94
N ARG A 103 -10.37 -5.17 4.47
CA ARG A 103 -9.07 -4.54 4.31
C ARG A 103 -8.51 -4.92 2.95
N ASN A 104 -8.40 -3.96 2.03
CA ASN A 104 -7.74 -4.14 0.75
C ASN A 104 -6.44 -3.30 0.71
N PRO A 105 -5.26 -3.92 0.91
CA PRO A 105 -3.98 -3.20 0.91
C PRO A 105 -3.61 -2.61 -0.45
N ASP A 106 -4.02 -3.23 -1.56
CA ASP A 106 -3.79 -2.73 -2.93
C ASP A 106 -4.49 -1.40 -3.18
N GLN A 107 -5.60 -1.18 -2.47
CA GLN A 107 -6.37 0.06 -2.57
C GLN A 107 -5.84 1.16 -1.65
N TRP A 108 -4.83 0.90 -0.82
CA TRP A 108 -4.27 1.93 0.05
C TRP A 108 -3.56 2.99 -0.78
N LYS A 109 -3.86 4.26 -0.48
CA LYS A 109 -3.26 5.43 -1.14
C LYS A 109 -1.74 5.33 -1.27
N ARG A 110 -1.07 4.92 -0.19
CA ARG A 110 0.38 4.75 -0.16
C ARG A 110 0.87 3.62 -1.07
N ARG A 111 0.18 2.48 -1.10
CA ARG A 111 0.56 1.34 -1.97
C ARG A 111 0.34 1.69 -3.44
N LYS A 112 -0.81 2.30 -3.78
CA LYS A 112 -1.07 2.80 -5.13
C LYS A 112 -0.01 3.79 -5.60
N ALA A 113 0.31 4.78 -4.78
CA ALA A 113 1.34 5.77 -5.11
C ALA A 113 2.74 5.13 -5.26
N ALA A 114 3.08 4.16 -4.40
CA ALA A 114 4.35 3.43 -4.54
C ALA A 114 4.42 2.62 -5.84
N MET A 115 3.36 1.86 -6.17
CA MET A 115 3.30 1.08 -7.41
C MET A 115 3.31 1.97 -8.65
N ALA A 116 2.51 3.03 -8.67
CA ALA A 116 2.47 3.99 -9.77
C ALA A 116 3.81 4.71 -9.94
N GLY A 117 4.44 5.15 -8.84
CA GLY A 117 5.76 5.77 -8.87
C GLY A 117 6.86 4.85 -9.39
N ALA A 118 6.82 3.56 -9.03
CA ALA A 118 7.75 2.56 -9.54
C ALA A 118 7.55 2.26 -11.03
N LYS A 119 6.30 2.24 -11.50
CA LYS A 119 5.93 2.17 -12.93
C LYS A 119 6.13 3.49 -13.69
N GLY A 120 6.55 4.55 -13.00
CA GLY A 120 6.67 5.88 -13.57
C GLY A 120 5.35 6.48 -14.05
N GLU A 121 4.20 6.01 -13.59
CA GLU A 121 2.86 6.51 -13.90
C GLU A 121 2.50 7.76 -13.07
N GLU A 122 1.47 8.49 -13.49
CA GLU A 122 0.91 9.59 -12.72
C GLU A 122 0.28 9.07 -11.41
N TYR A 123 0.48 9.80 -10.31
CA TYR A 123 -0.10 9.42 -9.03
C TYR A 123 -0.39 10.62 -8.12
N LEU A 124 -1.23 10.40 -7.11
CA LEU A 124 -1.51 11.41 -6.09
C LEU A 124 -0.49 11.31 -4.95
N SER A 125 0.14 12.44 -4.63
CA SER A 125 1.00 12.59 -3.46
C SER A 125 0.19 12.45 -2.16
N GLN A 126 0.90 12.32 -1.03
CA GLN A 126 0.26 12.31 0.28
C GLN A 126 -0.52 13.60 0.58
N THR A 127 -0.08 14.73 0.02
CA THR A 127 -0.75 16.04 0.14
C THR A 127 -1.88 16.23 -0.86
N GLY A 128 -2.18 15.21 -1.69
CA GLY A 128 -3.24 15.26 -2.71
C GLY A 128 -2.82 15.94 -4.01
N LYS A 129 -1.56 16.34 -4.16
CA LYS A 129 -1.05 16.91 -5.41
C LYS A 129 -0.82 15.81 -6.44
N VAL A 130 -1.18 16.09 -7.69
CA VAL A 130 -0.91 15.19 -8.81
C VAL A 130 0.58 15.26 -9.15
N VAL A 131 1.25 14.11 -9.12
CA VAL A 131 2.62 13.92 -9.59
C VAL A 131 2.54 13.35 -11.00
N PRO A 132 3.06 14.06 -12.02
CA PRO A 132 2.92 13.64 -13.40
C PRO A 132 3.70 12.36 -13.69
N GLN A 133 3.30 11.70 -14.78
CA GLN A 133 4.01 10.56 -15.35
C GLN A 133 5.49 10.91 -15.60
N LYS A 134 6.37 9.91 -15.56
CA LYS A 134 7.78 10.07 -15.92
C LYS A 134 7.93 10.25 -17.42
N GLU A 135 8.45 11.41 -17.81
CA GLU A 135 8.68 11.79 -19.20
C GLU A 135 10.16 12.13 -19.42
N ILE A 136 10.56 12.18 -20.69
CA ILE A 136 11.91 12.67 -21.04
C ILE A 136 11.93 14.17 -20.86
N ASN A 137 12.82 14.65 -20.00
CA ASN A 137 13.10 16.07 -19.92
C ASN A 137 13.98 16.51 -21.10
N SER A 138 13.35 17.03 -22.15
CA SER A 138 14.03 17.54 -23.34
C SER A 138 14.96 18.72 -23.05
N GLY A 139 14.64 19.53 -22.04
CA GLY A 139 15.44 20.70 -21.64
C GLY A 139 16.76 20.35 -20.95
N LEU A 140 16.87 19.15 -20.38
CA LEU A 140 18.10 18.66 -19.73
C LEU A 140 18.97 17.78 -20.63
N LEU A 141 18.58 17.61 -21.90
CA LEU A 141 19.38 16.85 -22.85
C LEU A 141 20.70 17.55 -23.14
N CYS A 142 21.72 16.75 -23.47
CA CYS A 142 23.02 17.29 -23.85
C CYS A 142 22.86 18.23 -25.05
N LYS A 143 23.45 19.42 -24.95
CA LYS A 143 23.51 20.40 -26.04
C LYS A 143 24.34 19.85 -27.21
N GLU A 144 24.18 20.44 -28.39
CA GLU A 144 24.92 20.05 -29.61
C GLU A 144 26.45 20.08 -29.46
N LYS A 145 26.98 20.84 -28.49
CA LYS A 145 28.41 20.90 -28.17
C LYS A 145 28.91 19.72 -27.31
N CYS A 146 28.11 18.66 -27.17
CA CYS A 146 28.47 17.50 -26.35
C CYS A 146 29.64 16.73 -26.98
N ARG A 147 30.74 16.56 -26.22
CA ARG A 147 31.92 15.77 -26.65
C ARG A 147 31.57 14.35 -27.09
N LEU A 148 30.53 13.76 -26.49
CA LEU A 148 30.11 12.39 -26.77
C LEU A 148 29.11 12.27 -27.92
N LYS A 149 28.67 13.40 -28.50
CA LYS A 149 27.69 13.48 -29.59
C LYS A 149 26.41 12.70 -29.27
N CYS A 150 25.89 12.89 -28.06
CA CYS A 150 24.74 12.14 -27.56
C CYS A 150 23.45 12.36 -28.38
N THR A 151 23.32 13.50 -29.07
CA THR A 151 22.20 13.82 -29.97
C THR A 151 22.29 13.03 -31.28
N GLU A 152 23.50 12.86 -31.83
CA GLU A 152 23.73 12.05 -33.04
C GLU A 152 23.53 10.55 -32.81
N LYS A 153 23.82 10.06 -31.60
CA LYS A 153 23.79 8.62 -31.28
C LYS A 153 22.43 8.11 -30.79
N PHE A 154 21.68 8.96 -30.09
CA PHE A 154 20.39 8.57 -29.49
C PHE A 154 19.37 9.64 -29.79
N ASN A 155 18.43 9.30 -30.66
CA ASN A 155 17.30 10.16 -30.97
C ASN A 155 16.34 10.27 -29.78
N LEU A 156 15.48 11.27 -29.83
CA LEU A 156 14.44 11.46 -28.82
C LEU A 156 13.54 10.24 -28.69
N ASP A 157 13.21 9.58 -29.81
CA ASP A 157 12.32 8.42 -29.80
C ASP A 157 13.00 7.18 -29.22
N ASP A 158 14.30 6.97 -29.48
CA ASP A 158 15.07 5.89 -28.84
C ASP A 158 15.07 6.06 -27.32
N ARG A 159 15.23 7.29 -26.85
CA ARG A 159 15.15 7.62 -25.43
C ARG A 159 13.75 7.34 -24.87
N LYS A 160 12.68 7.55 -25.63
CA LYS A 160 11.29 7.24 -25.18
C LYS A 160 11.09 5.75 -25.07
N ILE A 161 11.62 5.00 -26.02
CA ILE A 161 11.58 3.54 -26.02
C ILE A 161 12.33 3.00 -24.81
N ILE A 162 13.54 3.52 -24.53
CA ILE A 162 14.33 3.14 -23.35
C ILE A 162 13.57 3.45 -22.07
N LEU A 163 12.99 4.65 -21.96
CA LEU A 163 12.21 5.07 -20.79
C LEU A 163 11.01 4.14 -20.55
N LYS A 164 10.23 3.87 -21.59
CA LYS A 164 9.06 2.98 -21.53
C LYS A 164 9.45 1.55 -21.16
N LYS A 165 10.57 1.05 -21.71
CA LYS A 165 11.10 -0.29 -21.36
C LYS A 165 11.56 -0.35 -19.91
N TYR A 166 12.25 0.68 -19.43
CA TYR A 166 12.75 0.74 -18.06
C TYR A 166 11.62 0.71 -17.03
N TYR A 167 10.58 1.52 -17.25
CA TYR A 167 9.44 1.58 -16.33
C TYR A 167 8.41 0.46 -16.53
N GLY A 168 8.50 -0.30 -17.63
CA GLY A 168 7.72 -1.51 -17.87
C GLY A 168 8.32 -2.78 -17.27
N LEU A 169 9.43 -2.68 -16.54
CA LEU A 169 10.00 -3.80 -15.79
C LEU A 169 9.10 -4.12 -14.57
N ASP A 170 8.98 -5.39 -14.22
CA ASP A 170 8.14 -5.82 -13.09
C ASP A 170 8.65 -5.25 -11.75
N VAL A 171 7.69 -4.81 -10.93
CA VAL A 171 7.87 -4.21 -9.60
C VAL A 171 7.10 -5.02 -8.56
#